data_AF-A0A1B0FL27-F1
#
_entry.id   AF-A0A1B0FL27-F1
#
_cell.length_a   1.000
_cell.length_b   1.000
_cell.length_c   1.000
_cell.angle_alpha   90.00
_cell.angle_beta   90.00
_cell.angle_gamma   90.00
#
_symmetry.space_group_name_H-M   'P 1'
#
loop_
_entity.id
_entity.type
_entity.pdbx_description
1 polymer ?
#
loop_
_entity_poly.entity_id
_entity_poly.type
_entity_poly.pdbx_seq_one_letter_code
_entity_poly.pdbx_strand_id
1 'polypeptide(L)'
;MLFKSSSAEEHKSVDITKCSNEKISMIFHGWMESCNTNWVIKLRERLTYHRGGCIICIDYGYWADENYLKLWRNFDIITEVLYKEILSLIHKGLNPRQSFLFGFSYGGHIVSTIGRRLPSKYKFKKIDICDMAGPGFDFFTDHNHKDAADNVQCYSSSIDKGSRFYNCHQNIRLGQCGYTQPASLTQSLYSSHGLCVQIYINAFDHPFYALQNPPRWCATANPAQNLPKYFTIGYKESGYRHIHGDIFVPTGLQYPYNLSKKQLARFQALHGY
;
A
#
# COMPACT_ATOMS: atom_id res chain seq x y z
N MET A 1 -16.63 -8.81 -1.12
CA MET A 1 -17.76 -7.91 -1.45
C MET A 1 -17.27 -6.72 -2.25
N LEU A 2 -18.08 -6.20 -3.16
CA LEU A 2 -17.79 -5.02 -3.97
C LEU A 2 -18.57 -3.84 -3.41
N PHE A 3 -17.88 -2.77 -3.02
CA PHE A 3 -18.52 -1.50 -2.71
C PHE A 3 -18.44 -0.64 -3.96
N LYS A 4 -19.55 -0.29 -4.62
CA LYS A 4 -19.55 0.64 -5.75
C LYS A 4 -20.04 2.02 -5.30
N SER A 5 -19.31 3.09 -5.62
CA SER A 5 -19.87 4.45 -5.59
C SER A 5 -20.12 4.94 -7.01
N SER A 6 -21.38 5.11 -7.42
CA SER A 6 -21.75 5.85 -8.63
C SER A 6 -22.88 6.83 -8.30
N SER A 7 -23.06 7.86 -9.14
CA SER A 7 -24.12 8.86 -8.98
C SER A 7 -25.50 8.39 -9.50
N ALA A 8 -25.59 7.20 -10.11
CA ALA A 8 -26.80 6.77 -10.84
C ALA A 8 -27.13 5.26 -10.80
N GLU A 9 -26.32 4.41 -10.17
CA GLU A 9 -26.66 3.00 -9.95
C GLU A 9 -26.69 2.72 -8.44
N GLU A 10 -27.72 1.99 -7.98
CA GLU A 10 -27.93 1.57 -6.58
C GLU A 10 -26.63 1.39 -5.80
N HIS A 11 -26.43 2.23 -4.77
CA HIS A 11 -25.44 2.01 -3.72
C HIS A 11 -25.69 0.63 -3.09
N LYS A 12 -25.04 -0.42 -3.61
CA LYS A 12 -25.02 -1.72 -2.95
C LYS A 12 -24.12 -1.61 -1.73
N SER A 13 -24.74 -1.24 -0.61
CA SER A 13 -24.10 -1.30 0.70
C SER A 13 -23.55 -2.71 0.94
N VAL A 14 -22.32 -2.78 1.45
CA VAL A 14 -21.66 -4.04 1.80
C VAL A 14 -22.43 -4.66 2.96
N ASP A 15 -23.00 -5.85 2.74
CA ASP A 15 -23.67 -6.63 3.78
C ASP A 15 -22.62 -7.28 4.71
N ILE A 16 -22.19 -6.52 5.71
CA ILE A 16 -21.15 -6.96 6.66
C ILE A 16 -21.56 -8.18 7.50
N THR A 17 -22.86 -8.51 7.55
CA THR A 17 -23.34 -9.67 8.33
C THR A 17 -22.79 -10.99 7.79
N LYS A 18 -22.50 -11.07 6.49
CA LYS A 18 -21.83 -12.23 5.87
C LYS A 18 -20.34 -12.31 6.20
N CYS A 19 -19.79 -11.29 6.87
CA CYS A 19 -18.40 -11.21 7.31
C CYS A 19 -18.27 -11.19 8.85
N SER A 20 -19.35 -11.48 9.56
CA SER A 20 -19.42 -11.35 11.02
C SER A 20 -18.37 -12.24 11.70
N ASN A 21 -17.61 -11.65 12.64
CA ASN A 21 -16.51 -12.25 13.42
C ASN A 21 -15.25 -12.69 12.64
N GLU A 22 -15.15 -12.39 11.34
CA GLU A 22 -13.95 -12.68 10.57
C GLU A 22 -12.96 -11.50 10.52
N LYS A 23 -11.68 -11.81 10.25
CA LYS A 23 -10.72 -10.79 9.84
C LYS A 23 -11.22 -10.12 8.57
N ILE A 24 -11.03 -8.81 8.46
CA ILE A 24 -11.41 -8.06 7.26
C ILE A 24 -10.15 -7.52 6.58
N SER A 25 -10.15 -7.55 5.25
CA SER A 25 -9.20 -6.84 4.42
C SER A 25 -9.92 -5.93 3.44
N MET A 26 -9.56 -4.65 3.45
CA MET A 26 -10.09 -3.67 2.49
C MET A 26 -9.01 -3.26 1.49
N ILE A 27 -9.35 -3.21 0.22
CA ILE A 27 -8.43 -2.85 -0.87
C ILE A 27 -8.95 -1.60 -1.58
N PHE A 28 -8.10 -0.60 -1.71
CA PHE A 28 -8.36 0.69 -2.37
C PHE A 28 -7.43 0.81 -3.58
N HIS A 29 -8.00 0.95 -4.78
CA HIS A 29 -7.27 0.95 -6.05
C HIS A 29 -6.78 2.35 -6.49
N GLY A 30 -6.00 2.42 -7.57
CA GLY A 30 -5.49 3.69 -8.09
C GLY A 30 -6.43 4.40 -9.06
N TRP A 31 -5.87 5.42 -9.72
CA TRP A 31 -6.47 6.10 -10.88
C TRP A 31 -6.45 5.17 -12.11
N MET A 32 -7.50 5.21 -12.94
CA MET A 32 -7.74 4.31 -14.08
C MET A 32 -7.84 2.82 -13.70
N GLU A 33 -8.28 2.53 -12.48
CA GLU A 33 -8.40 1.16 -11.96
C GLU A 33 -9.76 0.91 -11.32
N SER A 34 -10.06 -0.37 -11.08
CA SER A 34 -11.27 -0.82 -10.42
C SER A 34 -11.00 -2.12 -9.65
N CYS A 35 -12.03 -2.67 -9.01
CA CYS A 35 -11.92 -3.97 -8.34
C CYS A 35 -11.70 -5.16 -9.29
N ASN A 36 -11.83 -4.95 -10.60
CA ASN A 36 -11.56 -5.94 -11.64
C ASN A 36 -10.14 -5.82 -12.23
N THR A 37 -9.35 -4.83 -11.82
CA THR A 37 -7.95 -4.73 -12.26
C THR A 37 -7.17 -5.97 -11.80
N ASN A 38 -6.35 -6.54 -12.69
CA ASN A 38 -5.66 -7.82 -12.46
C ASN A 38 -4.87 -7.88 -11.15
N TRP A 39 -4.17 -6.81 -10.75
CA TRP A 39 -3.42 -6.81 -9.49
C TRP A 39 -4.35 -6.86 -8.27
N VAL A 40 -5.54 -6.24 -8.35
CA VAL A 40 -6.53 -6.29 -7.26
C VAL A 40 -7.03 -7.72 -7.09
N ILE A 41 -7.34 -8.41 -8.19
CA ILE A 41 -7.74 -9.83 -8.17
C ILE A 41 -6.64 -10.69 -7.52
N LYS A 42 -5.40 -10.55 -7.97
CA LYS A 42 -4.25 -11.29 -7.40
C LYS A 42 -4.03 -10.98 -5.91
N LEU A 43 -4.15 -9.72 -5.51
CA LEU A 43 -4.02 -9.34 -4.10
C LEU A 43 -5.15 -9.95 -3.25
N ARG A 44 -6.39 -9.97 -3.76
CA ARG A 44 -7.52 -10.64 -3.10
C ARG A 44 -7.25 -12.11 -2.91
N GLU A 45 -6.75 -12.81 -3.93
CA GLU A 45 -6.38 -14.22 -3.84
C GLU A 45 -5.30 -14.46 -2.78
N ARG A 46 -4.24 -13.65 -2.78
CA ARG A 46 -3.14 -13.77 -1.80
C ARG A 46 -3.58 -13.45 -0.38
N LEU A 47 -4.38 -12.42 -0.16
CA LEU A 47 -4.94 -12.13 1.16
C LEU A 47 -5.90 -13.22 1.62
N THR A 48 -6.74 -13.75 0.73
CA THR A 48 -7.63 -14.88 1.06
C THR A 48 -6.82 -16.08 1.53
N TYR A 49 -5.75 -16.42 0.80
CA TYR A 49 -4.90 -17.57 1.15
C TYR A 49 -4.09 -17.35 2.44
N HIS A 50 -3.41 -16.21 2.58
CA HIS A 50 -2.43 -15.98 3.66
C HIS A 50 -3.02 -15.37 4.93
N ARG A 51 -4.12 -14.60 4.84
CA ARG A 51 -4.76 -13.95 5.99
C ARG A 51 -6.08 -14.61 6.37
N GLY A 52 -6.82 -15.10 5.37
CA GLY A 52 -8.19 -15.58 5.51
C GLY A 52 -9.18 -14.45 5.80
N GLY A 53 -10.42 -14.84 6.08
CA GLY A 53 -11.53 -13.94 6.38
C GLY A 53 -12.07 -13.21 5.15
N CYS A 54 -12.79 -12.12 5.41
CA CYS A 54 -13.51 -11.38 4.39
C CYS A 54 -12.63 -10.36 3.65
N ILE A 55 -12.71 -10.40 2.32
CA ILE A 55 -12.11 -9.37 1.46
C ILE A 55 -13.19 -8.42 0.92
N ILE A 56 -13.00 -7.12 1.18
CA ILE A 56 -13.82 -6.03 0.67
C ILE A 56 -12.95 -5.24 -0.31
N CYS A 57 -13.38 -5.16 -1.56
CA CYS A 57 -12.76 -4.23 -2.50
C CYS A 57 -13.62 -2.97 -2.60
N ILE A 58 -13.00 -1.82 -2.42
CA ILE A 58 -13.64 -0.51 -2.45
C ILE A 58 -13.53 0.02 -3.87
N ASP A 59 -14.64 -0.03 -4.61
CA ASP A 59 -14.74 0.33 -6.02
C ASP A 59 -15.32 1.74 -6.18
N TYR A 60 -14.42 2.70 -6.42
CA TYR A 60 -14.77 4.04 -6.89
C TYR A 60 -14.37 4.20 -8.35
N GLY A 61 -14.39 3.10 -9.13
CA GLY A 61 -14.04 3.05 -10.55
C GLY A 61 -14.72 4.11 -11.39
N TYR A 62 -15.99 4.45 -11.08
CA TYR A 62 -16.72 5.54 -11.73
C TYR A 62 -15.97 6.88 -11.66
N TRP A 63 -15.43 7.22 -10.49
CA TRP A 63 -14.62 8.42 -10.31
C TRP A 63 -13.19 8.20 -10.84
N ALA A 64 -12.64 7.01 -10.65
CA ALA A 64 -11.27 6.70 -10.99
C ALA A 64 -11.00 6.66 -12.50
N ASP A 65 -12.02 6.48 -13.34
CA ASP A 65 -11.92 6.50 -14.81
C ASP A 65 -11.95 7.93 -15.40
N GLU A 66 -12.21 8.95 -14.57
CA GLU A 66 -12.13 10.35 -14.98
C GLU A 66 -10.67 10.79 -15.20
N ASN A 67 -10.49 11.94 -15.88
CA ASN A 67 -9.19 12.59 -15.95
C ASN A 67 -8.62 12.85 -14.54
N TYR A 68 -7.31 12.66 -14.35
CA TYR A 68 -6.63 12.79 -13.05
C TYR A 68 -6.96 14.10 -12.31
N LEU A 69 -7.02 15.24 -13.00
CA LEU A 69 -7.33 16.52 -12.37
C LEU A 69 -8.76 16.55 -11.80
N LYS A 70 -9.73 15.95 -12.51
CA LYS A 70 -11.11 15.84 -12.01
C LYS A 70 -11.18 14.87 -10.83
N LEU A 71 -10.52 13.71 -10.92
CA LEU A 71 -10.46 12.75 -9.80
C LEU A 71 -9.84 13.42 -8.56
N TRP A 72 -8.73 14.13 -8.72
CA TRP A 72 -8.06 14.83 -7.64
C TRP A 72 -8.94 15.93 -7.02
N ARG A 73 -9.63 16.75 -7.82
CA ARG A 73 -10.57 17.78 -7.32
C ARG A 73 -11.74 17.21 -6.51
N ASN A 74 -12.13 15.96 -6.78
CA ASN A 74 -13.21 15.29 -6.05
C ASN A 74 -12.70 14.46 -4.86
N PHE A 75 -11.42 14.54 -4.51
CA PHE A 75 -10.81 13.72 -3.45
C PHE A 75 -11.56 13.82 -2.12
N ASP A 76 -11.89 15.02 -1.66
CA ASP A 76 -12.57 15.21 -0.38
C ASP A 76 -13.98 14.61 -0.40
N ILE A 77 -14.71 14.76 -1.52
CA ILE A 77 -16.07 14.21 -1.69
C ILE A 77 -16.02 12.68 -1.65
N ILE A 78 -15.13 12.07 -2.45
CA ILE A 78 -14.98 10.61 -2.52
C ILE A 78 -14.57 10.07 -1.15
N THR A 79 -13.58 10.69 -0.51
CA THR A 79 -13.08 10.27 0.80
C THR A 79 -14.14 10.43 1.89
N GLU A 80 -14.97 11.47 1.84
CA GLU A 80 -16.06 11.69 2.80
C GLU A 80 -17.13 10.59 2.72
N VAL A 81 -17.53 10.21 1.49
CA VAL A 81 -18.48 9.12 1.29
C VAL A 81 -17.90 7.81 1.85
N LEU A 82 -16.67 7.46 1.47
CA LEU A 82 -16.02 6.24 1.92
C LEU A 82 -15.78 6.22 3.44
N TYR A 83 -15.45 7.36 4.04
CA TYR A 83 -15.30 7.51 5.49
C TYR A 83 -16.63 7.20 6.21
N LYS A 84 -17.74 7.81 5.78
CA LYS A 84 -19.08 7.58 6.37
C LYS A 84 -19.49 6.11 6.26
N GLU A 85 -19.21 5.48 5.13
CA GLU A 85 -19.52 4.07 4.89
C GLU A 85 -18.71 3.15 5.80
N ILE A 86 -17.41 3.37 5.91
CA ILE A 86 -16.56 2.60 6.83
C ILE A 86 -16.99 2.80 8.28
N LEU A 87 -17.31 4.02 8.69
CA LEU A 87 -17.83 4.30 10.03
C LEU A 87 -19.17 3.60 10.29
N SER A 88 -20.07 3.57 9.29
CA SER A 88 -21.32 2.82 9.34
C SER A 88 -21.09 1.32 9.50
N LEU A 89 -20.13 0.74 8.77
CA LEU A 89 -19.74 -0.66 8.92
C LEU A 89 -19.20 -0.95 10.33
N ILE A 90 -18.42 -0.05 10.91
CA ILE A 90 -17.91 -0.17 12.30
C ILE A 90 -19.07 -0.18 13.29
N HIS A 91 -20.04 0.72 13.14
CA HIS A 91 -21.24 0.72 13.99
C HIS A 91 -22.11 -0.52 13.81
N LYS A 92 -22.05 -1.18 12.66
CA LYS A 92 -22.71 -2.46 12.37
C LYS A 92 -21.91 -3.70 12.81
N GLY A 93 -20.77 -3.52 13.49
CA GLY A 93 -19.99 -4.60 14.08
C GLY A 93 -18.66 -4.93 13.39
N LEU A 94 -18.26 -4.18 12.35
CA LEU A 94 -16.90 -4.30 11.82
C LEU A 94 -15.89 -3.92 12.91
N ASN A 95 -14.94 -4.82 13.21
CA ASN A 95 -13.91 -4.57 14.20
C ASN A 95 -12.64 -3.97 13.56
N PRO A 96 -12.31 -2.68 13.78
CA PRO A 96 -11.11 -2.06 13.19
C PRO A 96 -9.80 -2.73 13.61
N ARG A 97 -9.78 -3.34 14.81
CA ARG A 97 -8.60 -4.03 15.34
C ARG A 97 -8.32 -5.36 14.65
N GLN A 98 -9.31 -5.91 13.95
CA GLN A 98 -9.18 -7.10 13.10
C GLN A 98 -9.19 -6.76 11.60
N SER A 99 -9.15 -5.48 11.26
CA SER A 99 -9.13 -5.01 9.87
C SER A 99 -7.70 -4.69 9.41
N PHE A 100 -7.43 -5.06 8.16
CA PHE A 100 -6.24 -4.70 7.40
C PHE A 100 -6.68 -3.89 6.19
N LEU A 101 -6.01 -2.77 5.91
CA LEU A 101 -6.33 -1.98 4.72
C LEU A 101 -5.09 -1.89 3.83
N PHE A 102 -5.30 -1.97 2.52
CA PHE A 102 -4.29 -1.79 1.50
C PHE A 102 -4.70 -0.68 0.54
N GLY A 103 -3.85 0.32 0.33
CA GLY A 103 -4.09 1.38 -0.64
C GLY A 103 -2.98 1.48 -1.67
N PHE A 104 -3.32 1.58 -2.95
CA PHE A 104 -2.36 1.85 -4.03
C PHE A 104 -2.59 3.23 -4.64
N SER A 105 -1.53 3.97 -4.95
CA SER A 105 -1.61 5.22 -5.69
C SER A 105 -2.57 6.22 -5.03
N TYR A 106 -3.61 6.65 -5.74
CA TYR A 106 -4.72 7.47 -5.23
C TYR A 106 -5.43 6.85 -4.01
N GLY A 107 -5.65 5.53 -4.02
CA GLY A 107 -6.22 4.79 -2.90
C GLY A 107 -5.36 4.82 -1.64
N GLY A 108 -4.05 5.07 -1.78
CA GLY A 108 -3.14 5.32 -0.67
C GLY A 108 -3.50 6.56 0.15
N HIS A 109 -3.91 7.64 -0.52
CA HIS A 109 -4.38 8.85 0.15
C HIS A 109 -5.72 8.66 0.83
N ILE A 110 -6.65 7.96 0.17
CA ILE A 110 -7.96 7.65 0.74
C ILE A 110 -7.79 6.86 2.05
N VAL A 111 -7.06 5.74 2.00
CA VAL A 111 -6.93 4.85 3.16
C VAL A 111 -6.24 5.54 4.34
N SER A 112 -5.19 6.33 4.06
CA SER A 112 -4.47 7.11 5.07
C SER A 112 -5.38 8.18 5.70
N THR A 113 -6.15 8.90 4.87
CA THR A 113 -7.03 9.97 5.33
C THR A 113 -8.19 9.43 6.15
N ILE A 114 -8.83 8.34 5.73
CA ILE A 114 -9.88 7.68 6.51
C ILE A 114 -9.33 7.21 7.86
N GLY A 115 -8.16 6.56 7.87
CA GLY A 115 -7.53 6.10 9.10
C GLY A 115 -7.24 7.23 10.10
N ARG A 116 -6.75 8.38 9.62
CA ARG A 116 -6.46 9.56 10.46
C ARG A 116 -7.71 10.27 10.98
N ARG A 117 -8.81 10.22 10.22
CA ARG A 117 -10.08 10.88 10.58
C ARG A 117 -10.92 10.08 11.57
N LEU A 118 -10.72 8.77 11.67
CA LEU A 118 -11.47 7.94 12.60
C LEU A 118 -11.13 8.29 14.06
N PRO A 119 -12.13 8.27 14.97
CA PRO A 119 -11.88 8.39 16.41
C PRO A 119 -10.88 7.34 16.88
N SER A 120 -10.06 7.67 17.89
CA SER A 120 -9.00 6.80 18.41
C SER A 120 -9.49 5.39 18.82
N LYS A 121 -10.71 5.27 19.36
CA LYS A 121 -11.35 3.97 19.68
C LYS A 121 -11.59 3.06 18.47
N TYR A 122 -11.61 3.63 17.26
CA TYR A 122 -11.81 2.92 15.99
C TYR A 122 -10.52 2.83 15.17
N LYS A 123 -9.36 3.06 15.78
CA LYS A 123 -8.07 3.02 15.09
C LYS A 123 -7.77 1.62 14.55
N PHE A 124 -7.47 1.56 13.25
CA PHE A 124 -7.11 0.31 12.57
C PHE A 124 -5.80 -0.27 13.11
N LYS A 125 -5.71 -1.61 13.08
CA LYS A 125 -4.47 -2.30 13.46
C LYS A 125 -3.36 -2.08 12.46
N LYS A 126 -3.66 -2.11 11.15
CA LYS A 126 -2.65 -2.08 10.11
C LYS A 126 -3.14 -1.50 8.79
N ILE A 127 -2.31 -0.66 8.19
CA ILE A 127 -2.48 -0.14 6.83
C ILE A 127 -1.16 -0.34 6.08
N ASP A 128 -1.21 -0.92 4.88
CA ASP A 128 -0.09 -0.95 3.95
C ASP A 128 -0.45 -0.08 2.73
N ILE A 129 0.50 0.75 2.30
CA ILE A 129 0.30 1.70 1.21
C ILE A 129 1.37 1.47 0.17
N CYS A 130 0.97 1.25 -1.07
CA CYS A 130 1.87 1.08 -2.20
C CYS A 130 1.86 2.33 -3.07
N ASP A 131 3.04 2.92 -3.24
CA ASP A 131 3.37 4.05 -4.11
C ASP A 131 2.29 5.13 -4.14
N MET A 132 1.99 5.68 -2.96
CA MET A 132 0.99 6.73 -2.76
C MET A 132 1.17 7.84 -3.81
N ALA A 133 0.09 8.33 -4.42
CA ALA A 133 0.21 9.29 -5.52
C ALA A 133 0.82 10.63 -5.06
N GLY A 134 1.79 11.16 -5.80
CA GLY A 134 2.43 12.45 -5.53
C GLY A 134 1.73 13.65 -6.18
N PRO A 135 1.43 13.63 -7.49
CA PRO A 135 0.90 14.79 -8.22
C PRO A 135 -0.37 15.37 -7.58
N GLY A 136 -0.32 16.64 -7.20
CA GLY A 136 -1.43 17.33 -6.53
C GLY A 136 -1.57 17.06 -5.03
N PHE A 137 -0.94 16.03 -4.46
CA PHE A 137 -1.03 15.75 -3.03
C PHE A 137 0.20 16.22 -2.25
N ASP A 138 1.39 16.10 -2.83
CA ASP A 138 2.67 16.43 -2.20
C ASP A 138 2.71 17.83 -1.56
N PHE A 139 1.95 18.79 -2.08
CA PHE A 139 1.91 20.17 -1.59
C PHE A 139 0.71 20.50 -0.69
N PHE A 140 -0.30 19.64 -0.62
CA PHE A 140 -1.62 19.99 -0.08
C PHE A 140 -2.14 19.02 0.99
N THR A 141 -1.47 17.90 1.24
CA THR A 141 -1.89 16.92 2.25
C THR A 141 -0.93 16.77 3.40
N ASP A 142 -1.47 16.39 4.56
CA ASP A 142 -0.69 15.92 5.70
C ASP A 142 0.08 14.63 5.36
N HIS A 143 1.39 14.69 5.56
CA HIS A 143 2.33 13.61 5.26
C HIS A 143 2.54 12.64 6.44
N ASN A 144 2.01 12.93 7.63
CA ASN A 144 2.13 12.06 8.81
C ASN A 144 1.12 10.91 8.78
N HIS A 145 1.41 9.93 7.93
CA HIS A 145 0.54 8.76 7.77
C HIS A 145 0.61 7.78 8.94
N LYS A 146 1.56 7.91 9.89
CA LYS A 146 1.63 7.10 11.12
C LYS A 146 0.34 7.15 11.93
N ASP A 147 -0.38 8.27 11.87
CA ASP A 147 -1.59 8.44 12.69
C ASP A 147 -2.76 7.59 12.19
N ALA A 148 -2.70 7.09 10.95
CA ALA A 148 -3.79 6.37 10.30
C ALA A 148 -4.10 4.98 10.92
N ALA A 149 -3.12 4.34 11.55
CA ALA A 149 -3.26 3.02 12.18
C ALA A 149 -2.15 2.76 13.21
N ASP A 150 -2.25 1.70 14.00
CA ASP A 150 -1.17 1.29 14.93
C ASP A 150 0.13 0.93 14.19
N ASN A 151 0.02 0.46 12.95
CA ASN A 151 1.16 0.16 12.09
C ASN A 151 0.84 0.57 10.66
N VAL A 152 1.72 1.36 10.05
CA VAL A 152 1.55 1.90 8.70
C VAL A 152 2.84 1.68 7.93
N GLN A 153 2.76 0.91 6.86
CA GLN A 153 3.87 0.70 5.94
C GLN A 153 3.62 1.45 4.64
N CYS A 154 4.62 2.15 4.14
CA CYS A 154 4.55 2.84 2.85
C CYS A 154 5.66 2.35 1.95
N TYR A 155 5.30 1.82 0.80
CA TYR A 155 6.21 1.33 -0.22
C TYR A 155 6.37 2.43 -1.27
N SER A 156 7.59 2.92 -1.46
CA SER A 156 7.94 3.85 -2.54
C SER A 156 8.65 3.08 -3.64
N SER A 157 8.27 3.35 -4.88
CA SER A 157 8.77 2.67 -6.07
C SER A 157 8.95 3.58 -7.28
N SER A 158 8.26 4.73 -7.32
CA SER A 158 8.35 5.69 -8.42
C SER A 158 8.48 7.14 -7.96
N ILE A 159 9.24 7.95 -8.71
CA ILE A 159 9.41 9.40 -8.47
C ILE A 159 8.50 10.27 -9.35
N ASP A 160 7.99 9.72 -10.45
CA ASP A 160 7.16 10.45 -11.42
C ASP A 160 5.68 10.45 -11.03
N LYS A 161 5.19 9.37 -10.41
CA LYS A 161 3.80 9.23 -9.96
C LYS A 161 3.66 9.07 -8.45
N GLY A 162 4.66 8.50 -7.79
CA GLY A 162 4.69 8.33 -6.34
C GLY A 162 5.00 9.64 -5.60
N SER A 163 4.54 9.70 -4.37
CA SER A 163 4.74 10.83 -3.45
C SER A 163 6.19 10.88 -2.99
N ARG A 164 6.73 12.10 -2.95
CA ARG A 164 8.06 12.36 -2.40
C ARG A 164 8.05 12.57 -0.89
N PHE A 165 6.87 12.73 -0.31
CA PHE A 165 6.67 13.06 1.10
C PHE A 165 5.84 11.98 1.77
N TYR A 166 6.49 11.16 2.56
CA TYR A 166 5.84 10.09 3.32
C TYR A 166 6.47 10.00 4.70
N ASN A 167 5.62 9.91 5.72
CA ASN A 167 6.06 9.67 7.08
C ASN A 167 5.20 8.56 7.69
N CYS A 168 5.59 7.33 7.40
CA CYS A 168 4.95 6.11 7.88
C CYS A 168 5.80 5.45 8.96
N HIS A 169 5.31 4.38 9.58
CA HIS A 169 6.11 3.66 10.58
C HIS A 169 7.28 2.98 9.88
N GLN A 170 7.04 2.28 8.77
CA GLN A 170 8.07 1.74 7.89
C GLN A 170 7.94 2.39 6.52
N ASN A 171 9.03 3.00 6.04
CA ASN A 171 9.12 3.59 4.70
C ASN A 171 9.99 2.67 3.83
N ILE A 172 9.36 1.81 3.06
CA ILE A 172 10.00 0.77 2.27
C ILE A 172 10.37 1.34 0.91
N ARG A 173 11.67 1.49 0.67
CA ARG A 173 12.24 2.07 -0.54
C ARG A 173 12.66 0.94 -1.49
N LEU A 174 11.80 0.65 -2.47
CA LEU A 174 11.98 -0.45 -3.42
C LEU A 174 12.94 -0.08 -4.55
N GLY A 175 13.72 -1.05 -5.03
CA GLY A 175 14.49 -0.92 -6.26
C GLY A 175 15.60 0.12 -6.16
N GLN A 176 15.56 1.14 -7.00
CA GLN A 176 16.50 2.26 -6.95
C GLN A 176 15.99 3.33 -5.98
N CYS A 177 16.13 3.05 -4.68
CA CYS A 177 15.81 3.97 -3.58
C CYS A 177 14.37 4.44 -3.46
N GLY A 178 13.44 3.68 -4.04
CA GLY A 178 12.04 4.03 -4.15
C GLY A 178 11.73 5.02 -5.27
N TYR A 179 12.68 5.31 -6.17
CA TYR A 179 12.48 6.22 -7.29
C TYR A 179 12.15 5.52 -8.61
N THR A 180 12.76 4.37 -8.86
CA THR A 180 12.53 3.57 -10.07
C THR A 180 12.71 2.09 -9.76
N GLN A 181 12.07 1.23 -10.55
CA GLN A 181 12.24 -0.22 -10.46
C GLN A 181 13.09 -0.74 -11.62
N PRO A 182 14.16 -1.51 -11.39
CA PRO A 182 14.97 -2.09 -12.46
C PRO A 182 14.16 -2.85 -13.50
N ALA A 183 13.13 -3.59 -13.07
CA ALA A 183 12.25 -4.34 -13.96
C ALA A 183 11.51 -3.46 -14.99
N SER A 184 11.41 -2.14 -14.83
CA SER A 184 10.84 -1.28 -15.88
C SER A 184 11.72 -1.19 -17.14
N LEU A 185 12.98 -1.63 -17.06
CA LEU A 185 13.90 -1.67 -18.20
C LEU A 185 13.71 -2.92 -19.07
N THR A 186 13.08 -3.97 -18.55
CA THR A 186 12.99 -5.29 -19.19
C THR A 186 11.55 -5.70 -19.53
N GLN A 187 10.56 -4.88 -19.19
CA GLN A 187 9.18 -5.09 -19.61
C GLN A 187 8.45 -3.74 -19.75
N SER A 188 7.46 -3.69 -20.64
CA SER A 188 6.65 -2.50 -20.94
C SER A 188 5.25 -2.51 -20.31
N LEU A 189 4.89 -3.60 -19.63
CA LEU A 189 3.56 -3.82 -19.06
C LEU A 189 3.28 -2.96 -17.82
N TYR A 190 4.30 -2.74 -17.00
CA TYR A 190 4.21 -2.04 -15.72
C TYR A 190 5.28 -0.94 -15.64
N SER A 191 4.83 0.28 -15.35
CA SER A 191 5.75 1.34 -14.91
C SER A 191 6.28 1.05 -13.50
N SER A 192 7.30 1.79 -13.05
CA SER A 192 7.79 1.72 -11.67
C SER A 192 6.67 1.85 -10.63
N HIS A 193 5.68 2.71 -10.89
CA HIS A 193 4.49 2.91 -10.05
C HIS A 193 3.66 1.62 -9.92
N GLY A 194 3.32 1.00 -11.06
CA GLY A 194 2.55 -0.25 -11.09
C GLY A 194 3.34 -1.46 -10.59
N LEU A 195 4.68 -1.43 -10.65
CA LEU A 195 5.51 -2.49 -10.11
C LEU A 195 5.44 -2.56 -8.58
N CYS A 196 5.06 -1.49 -7.88
CA CYS A 196 4.84 -1.52 -6.44
C CYS A 196 3.89 -2.65 -6.04
N VAL A 197 2.67 -2.68 -6.61
CA VAL A 197 1.66 -3.69 -6.27
C VAL A 197 2.09 -5.09 -6.69
N GLN A 198 2.80 -5.23 -7.83
CA GLN A 198 3.35 -6.53 -8.24
C GLN A 198 4.37 -7.06 -7.24
N ILE A 199 5.30 -6.20 -6.79
CA ILE A 199 6.31 -6.56 -5.80
C ILE A 199 5.66 -6.90 -4.45
N TYR A 200 4.69 -6.10 -3.99
CA TYR A 200 3.96 -6.35 -2.76
C TYR A 200 3.21 -7.70 -2.80
N ILE A 201 2.52 -8.00 -3.91
CA ILE A 201 1.83 -9.27 -4.12
C ILE A 201 2.84 -10.43 -4.15
N ASN A 202 3.96 -10.28 -4.87
CA ASN A 202 4.98 -11.31 -4.93
C ASN A 202 5.63 -11.57 -3.56
N ALA A 203 5.67 -10.57 -2.67
CA ALA A 203 6.24 -10.70 -1.32
C ALA A 203 5.46 -11.63 -0.39
N PHE A 204 4.24 -12.05 -0.77
CA PHE A 204 3.53 -13.14 -0.08
C PHE A 204 4.22 -14.50 -0.24
N ASP A 205 4.82 -14.76 -1.42
CA ASP A 205 5.37 -16.08 -1.76
C ASP A 205 6.90 -16.07 -1.94
N HIS A 206 7.49 -14.89 -2.15
CA HIS A 206 8.91 -14.72 -2.42
C HIS A 206 9.56 -13.76 -1.42
N PRO A 207 10.74 -14.09 -0.87
CA PRO A 207 11.40 -13.22 0.09
C PRO A 207 12.06 -12.03 -0.62
N PHE A 208 11.60 -10.82 -0.28
CA PHE A 208 12.24 -9.56 -0.65
C PHE A 208 13.06 -9.04 0.52
N TYR A 209 14.38 -9.26 0.44
CA TYR A 209 15.29 -8.95 1.53
C TYR A 209 15.65 -7.46 1.57
N ALA A 210 15.51 -6.86 2.75
CA ALA A 210 16.05 -5.53 3.02
C ALA A 210 17.56 -5.59 3.24
N LEU A 211 18.26 -4.53 2.85
CA LEU A 211 19.65 -4.33 3.24
C LEU A 211 19.74 -3.66 4.61
N GLN A 212 20.64 -4.18 5.45
CA GLN A 212 20.97 -3.57 6.73
C GLN A 212 21.69 -2.22 6.54
N ASN A 213 22.62 -2.21 5.59
CA ASN A 213 23.32 -1.02 5.16
C ASN A 213 22.89 -0.75 3.72
N PRO A 214 22.17 0.34 3.43
CA PRO A 214 21.81 0.76 2.06
C PRO A 214 22.95 1.56 1.40
N PRO A 215 23.04 1.61 0.05
CA PRO A 215 24.17 2.27 -0.61
C PRO A 215 24.21 3.75 -0.25
N ARG A 216 25.38 4.40 -0.34
CA ARG A 216 25.50 5.85 -0.04
C ARG A 216 24.53 6.72 -0.85
N TRP A 217 24.31 6.39 -2.12
CA TRP A 217 23.35 7.08 -2.98
C TRP A 217 21.87 6.84 -2.61
N CYS A 218 21.64 5.95 -1.63
CA CYS A 218 20.36 5.67 -1.01
C CYS A 218 20.29 6.11 0.45
N ALA A 219 21.31 6.82 0.94
CA ALA A 219 21.32 7.32 2.30
C ALA A 219 20.07 8.18 2.57
N THR A 220 19.66 8.17 3.83
CA THR A 220 18.49 8.88 4.33
C THR A 220 18.76 9.38 5.73
N ALA A 221 18.07 10.43 6.14
CA ALA A 221 18.17 11.00 7.48
C ALA A 221 17.53 10.08 8.54
N ASN A 222 16.66 9.15 8.16
CA ASN A 222 15.93 8.30 9.10
C ASN A 222 16.00 6.80 8.73
N PRO A 223 17.20 6.20 8.66
CA PRO A 223 17.33 4.78 8.31
C PRO A 223 16.74 3.89 9.39
N ALA A 224 16.13 2.77 9.00
CA ALA A 224 15.64 1.81 9.97
C ALA A 224 16.79 1.16 10.75
N GLN A 225 16.74 1.32 12.07
CA GLN A 225 17.75 0.78 12.97
C GLN A 225 17.47 -0.69 13.32
N ASN A 226 18.53 -1.45 13.59
CA ASN A 226 18.46 -2.82 14.10
C ASN A 226 17.64 -3.79 13.22
N LEU A 227 17.71 -3.62 11.89
CA LEU A 227 17.06 -4.55 10.96
C LEU A 227 17.62 -5.98 11.14
N PRO A 228 16.77 -6.98 11.43
CA PRO A 228 17.21 -8.36 11.55
C PRO A 228 17.94 -8.84 10.29
N LYS A 229 18.93 -9.71 10.46
CA LYS A 229 19.63 -10.31 9.33
C LYS A 229 18.63 -11.05 8.44
N TYR A 230 18.66 -10.76 7.14
CA TYR A 230 17.69 -11.29 6.16
C TYR A 230 16.23 -10.88 6.45
N PHE A 231 16.01 -9.71 7.02
CA PHE A 231 14.68 -9.14 7.14
C PHE A 231 13.98 -9.08 5.77
N THR A 232 12.71 -9.50 5.73
CA THR A 232 11.87 -9.43 4.54
C THR A 232 10.68 -8.51 4.74
N ILE A 233 10.35 -7.77 3.68
CA ILE A 233 9.12 -6.97 3.58
C ILE A 233 7.93 -7.82 3.13
N GLY A 234 6.75 -7.18 3.03
CA GLY A 234 5.49 -7.81 2.66
C GLY A 234 4.46 -7.78 3.78
N TYR A 235 3.34 -8.45 3.55
CA TYR A 235 2.27 -8.59 4.53
C TYR A 235 2.72 -9.46 5.72
N LYS A 236 2.52 -8.95 6.94
CA LYS A 236 2.62 -9.71 8.20
C LYS A 236 1.53 -9.25 9.16
N GLU A 237 0.76 -10.20 9.70
CA GLU A 237 -0.38 -9.95 10.60
C GLU A 237 -0.01 -9.11 11.84
N SER A 238 1.15 -9.38 12.43
CA SER A 238 1.66 -8.64 13.59
C SER A 238 2.19 -7.25 13.23
N GLY A 239 2.43 -6.99 11.95
CA GLY A 239 3.23 -5.85 11.50
C GLY A 239 4.70 -5.95 11.91
N TYR A 240 5.41 -4.83 11.74
CA TYR A 240 6.81 -4.67 12.10
C TYR A 240 6.95 -3.67 13.25
N ARG A 241 6.21 -3.89 14.35
CA ARG A 241 5.98 -2.92 15.43
C ARG A 241 7.25 -2.32 16.07
N HIS A 242 8.41 -2.96 15.92
CA HIS A 242 9.67 -2.52 16.50
C HIS A 242 10.66 -1.95 15.48
N ILE A 243 10.31 -1.95 14.19
CA ILE A 243 11.18 -1.48 13.11
C ILE A 243 10.57 -0.18 12.62
N HIS A 244 11.30 0.93 12.69
CA HIS A 244 10.80 2.21 12.22
C HIS A 244 11.80 2.89 11.29
N GLY A 245 11.31 3.72 10.38
CA GLY A 245 12.13 4.48 9.44
C GLY A 245 12.28 3.81 8.08
N ASP A 246 13.33 4.20 7.37
CA ASP A 246 13.53 3.87 5.97
C ASP A 246 14.21 2.51 5.81
N ILE A 247 13.55 1.62 5.07
CA ILE A 247 13.98 0.26 4.81
C ILE A 247 14.27 0.13 3.32
N PHE A 248 15.53 -0.04 2.96
CA PHE A 248 15.91 -0.21 1.57
C PHE A 248 15.81 -1.69 1.13
N VAL A 249 15.11 -1.94 0.02
CA VAL A 249 14.93 -3.27 -0.55
C VAL A 249 15.31 -3.23 -2.03
N PRO A 250 16.47 -3.75 -2.43
CA PRO A 250 16.83 -3.84 -3.84
C PRO A 250 15.94 -4.88 -4.54
N THR A 251 15.57 -4.57 -5.78
CA THR A 251 14.74 -5.44 -6.64
C THR A 251 15.48 -5.78 -7.93
N GLY A 252 15.09 -6.89 -8.56
CA GLY A 252 15.69 -7.43 -9.77
C GLY A 252 14.96 -7.07 -11.05
N LEU A 253 15.55 -7.42 -12.18
CA LEU A 253 15.00 -7.20 -13.53
C LEU A 253 13.87 -8.18 -13.89
N GLN A 254 13.98 -9.43 -13.41
CA GLN A 254 13.10 -10.52 -13.82
C GLN A 254 12.16 -10.91 -12.70
N TYR A 255 10.95 -11.35 -13.06
CA TYR A 255 9.98 -11.94 -12.13
C TYR A 255 10.65 -13.06 -11.31
N PRO A 256 10.47 -13.14 -9.97
CA PRO A 256 9.51 -12.39 -9.15
C PRO A 256 9.97 -10.99 -8.72
N TYR A 257 11.08 -10.49 -9.26
CA TYR A 257 11.72 -9.21 -8.96
C TYR A 257 12.43 -9.15 -7.61
N ASN A 258 12.50 -10.25 -6.86
CA ASN A 258 13.33 -10.34 -5.66
C ASN A 258 14.76 -10.75 -6.01
N LEU A 259 15.71 -10.38 -5.16
CA LEU A 259 17.09 -10.88 -5.24
C LEU A 259 17.27 -12.06 -4.30
N SER A 260 17.88 -13.15 -4.79
CA SER A 260 18.38 -14.23 -3.94
C SER A 260 19.46 -13.71 -2.98
N LYS A 261 19.73 -14.45 -1.89
CA LYS A 261 20.82 -14.10 -0.95
C LYS A 261 22.17 -13.94 -1.64
N LYS A 262 22.46 -14.75 -2.67
CA LYS A 262 23.68 -14.66 -3.49
C LYS A 262 23.73 -13.38 -4.32
N GLN A 263 22.60 -13.00 -4.93
CA GLN A 263 22.49 -11.74 -5.67
C GLN A 263 22.60 -10.53 -4.74
N LEU A 264 22.01 -10.61 -3.54
CA LEU A 264 22.10 -9.57 -2.52
C LEU A 264 23.55 -9.34 -2.07
N ALA A 265 24.30 -10.40 -1.80
CA ALA A 265 25.72 -10.30 -1.44
C ALA A 265 26.57 -9.67 -2.57
N ARG A 266 26.26 -10.01 -3.84
CA ARG A 266 26.90 -9.38 -5.00
C ARG A 266 26.54 -7.90 -5.14
N PHE A 267 25.27 -7.55 -4.96
CA PHE A 267 24.81 -6.16 -4.95
C PHE A 267 25.55 -5.36 -3.87
N GLN A 268 25.74 -5.96 -2.69
CA GLN A 268 26.55 -5.35 -1.64
C GLN A 268 28.00 -5.15 -2.09
N ALA A 269 28.69 -6.20 -2.54
CA ALA A 269 30.08 -6.08 -2.98
C ALA A 269 30.31 -5.00 -4.06
N LEU A 270 29.39 -4.86 -5.02
CA LEU A 270 29.49 -3.88 -6.11
C LEU A 270 29.32 -2.42 -5.67
N HIS A 271 28.61 -2.17 -4.56
CA HIS A 271 28.27 -0.83 -4.12
C HIS A 271 29.04 -0.37 -2.87
N GLY A 272 30.11 -1.09 -2.53
CA GLY A 272 31.13 -0.63 -1.58
C GLY A 272 30.60 -0.41 -0.16
N TYR A 273 30.13 -1.49 0.46
CA TYR A 273 29.80 -1.53 1.89
C TYR A 273 30.98 -1.96 2.74
#